data_AF-Q2SZU6-F1
#
_entry.id   AF-Q2SZU6-F1
#
_cell.length_a   1.000
_cell.length_b   1.000
_cell.length_c   1.000
_cell.angle_alpha   90.00
_cell.angle_beta   90.00
_cell.angle_gamma   90.00
#
_symmetry.space_group_name_H-M   'P 1'
#
loop_
_entity.id
_entity.type
_entity.pdbx_description
1 polymer ?
#
loop_
_entity_poly.entity_id
_entity_poly.type
_entity_poly.pdbx_seq_one_letter_code
_entity_poly.pdbx_strand_id
1 'polypeptide(L)'
;MGNMSAEWRGADLALLAALDVLLEEANVTRATARLHLSQPALSAQLARLRELIGDPLLLPAKNGRGMVPTARALALQGPLRGALRELQAARCVTAPRSIPRPTNARSRSSRATTAS
;
A
#
# COMPACT_ATOMS: atom_id res chain seq x y z
N MET A 1 -27.07 8.86 -14.13
CA MET A 1 -25.91 9.24 -13.30
C MET A 1 -25.94 8.43 -12.02
N GLY A 2 -25.20 7.32 -11.96
CA GLY A 2 -25.16 6.46 -10.77
C GLY A 2 -24.25 7.02 -9.69
N ASN A 3 -24.86 7.44 -8.58
CA ASN A 3 -24.33 7.63 -7.22
C ASN A 3 -22.79 7.63 -7.08
N MET A 4 -22.20 8.82 -7.23
CA MET A 4 -20.84 9.15 -6.80
C MET A 4 -20.79 9.44 -5.28
N SER A 5 -21.52 8.64 -4.49
CA SER A 5 -21.37 8.61 -3.04
C SER A 5 -20.13 7.79 -2.75
N ALA A 6 -19.00 8.48 -2.81
CA ALA A 6 -17.65 8.00 -2.59
C ALA A 6 -17.49 7.46 -1.16
N GLU A 7 -18.12 6.33 -0.83
CA GLU A 7 -17.70 5.45 0.25
C GLU A 7 -16.44 4.72 -0.22
N TRP A 8 -15.29 5.41 -0.21
CA TRP A 8 -14.00 4.77 -0.41
C TRP A 8 -13.80 3.82 0.78
N ARG A 9 -14.05 2.53 0.56
CA ARG A 9 -13.84 1.53 1.60
C ARG A 9 -12.34 1.30 1.69
N GLY A 10 -11.82 0.92 2.86
CA GLY A 10 -10.39 0.57 3.01
C GLY A 10 -9.91 -0.49 1.99
N ALA A 11 -10.84 -1.28 1.44
CA ALA A 11 -10.58 -2.20 0.33
C ALA A 11 -10.14 -1.51 -0.97
N ASP A 12 -10.64 -0.31 -1.28
CA ASP A 12 -10.31 0.40 -2.53
C ASP A 12 -8.85 0.89 -2.54
N LEU A 13 -8.28 1.20 -1.37
CA LEU A 13 -6.86 1.51 -1.25
C LEU A 13 -5.98 0.28 -1.56
N ALA A 14 -6.40 -0.90 -1.12
CA ALA A 14 -5.73 -2.15 -1.44
C ALA A 14 -5.81 -2.47 -2.94
N LEU A 15 -6.94 -2.16 -3.60
CA LEU A 15 -7.09 -2.26 -5.05
C LEU A 15 -6.07 -1.37 -5.78
N LEU A 16 -5.98 -0.10 -5.38
CA LEU A 16 -5.08 0.87 -6.00
C LEU A 16 -3.60 0.49 -5.80
N ALA A 17 -3.22 0.02 -4.61
CA ALA A 17 -1.88 -0.48 -4.35
C ALA A 17 -1.56 -1.75 -5.16
N ALA A 18 -2.52 -2.66 -5.29
CA ALA A 18 -2.36 -3.85 -6.12
C ALA A 18 -2.17 -3.50 -7.61
N LEU A 19 -2.89 -2.49 -8.10
CA LEU A 19 -2.75 -1.99 -9.47
C LEU A 19 -1.34 -1.44 -9.73
N ASP A 20 -0.79 -0.62 -8.84
CA ASP A 20 0.57 -0.06 -9.00
C ASP A 20 1.63 -1.18 -9.11
N VAL A 21 1.56 -2.18 -8.23
CA VAL A 21 2.49 -3.32 -8.28
C VAL A 21 2.31 -4.17 -9.54
N LEU A 22 1.07 -4.39 -9.97
CA LEU A 22 0.80 -5.13 -11.20
C LEU A 22 1.32 -4.42 -12.46
N LEU A 23 1.23 -3.09 -12.50
CA LEU A 23 1.77 -2.28 -13.60
C LEU A 23 3.30 -2.27 -13.62
N GLU A 24 3.93 -2.34 -12.45
CA GLU A 24 5.39 -2.43 -12.33
C GLU A 24 5.93 -3.82 -12.70
N GLU A 25 5.31 -4.88 -12.20
CA GLU A 25 5.77 -6.26 -12.42
C GLU A 25 5.38 -6.81 -13.79
N ALA A 26 4.27 -6.32 -14.37
CA ALA A 26 3.67 -6.83 -15.61
C ALA A 26 3.43 -8.36 -15.58
N ASN A 27 3.32 -8.94 -14.38
CA ASN A 27 3.22 -10.38 -14.16
C ASN A 27 2.42 -10.65 -12.88
N VAL A 28 1.31 -11.39 -13.03
CA VAL A 28 0.39 -11.67 -11.92
C VAL A 28 1.07 -12.47 -10.80
N THR A 29 1.88 -13.48 -11.14
CA THR A 29 2.56 -14.34 -10.15
C THR A 29 3.61 -13.57 -9.34
N ARG A 30 4.37 -12.68 -9.99
CA ARG A 30 5.32 -11.81 -9.28
C ARG A 30 4.61 -10.78 -8.42
N ALA A 31 3.53 -10.19 -8.93
CA ALA A 31 2.72 -9.25 -8.17
C ALA A 31 2.09 -9.90 -6.93
N THR A 32 1.55 -11.12 -7.02
CA THR A 32 1.03 -11.85 -5.85
C THR A 32 2.08 -12.09 -4.79
N ALA A 33 3.31 -12.45 -5.19
CA ALA A 33 4.41 -12.70 -4.27
C ALA A 33 4.81 -11.41 -3.53
N ARG A 34 4.85 -10.27 -4.24
CA ARG A 34 5.22 -8.97 -3.69
C ARG A 34 4.12 -8.33 -2.83
N LEU A 35 2.85 -8.57 -3.15
CA LEU A 35 1.70 -8.10 -2.38
C LEU A 35 1.31 -9.01 -1.22
N HIS A 36 1.96 -10.18 -1.08
CA HIS A 36 1.56 -11.24 -0.14
C HIS A 36 0.09 -11.64 -0.28
N LEU A 37 -0.42 -11.66 -1.52
CA LEU A 37 -1.80 -12.04 -1.85
C LEU A 37 -1.83 -13.37 -2.58
N SER A 38 -2.96 -14.06 -2.48
CA SER A 38 -3.23 -15.20 -3.36
C SER A 38 -3.59 -14.73 -4.77
N GLN A 39 -3.23 -15.52 -5.78
CA GLN A 39 -3.63 -15.28 -7.18
C GLN A 39 -5.14 -15.08 -7.37
N PRO A 40 -6.04 -15.88 -6.78
CA PRO A 40 -7.48 -15.62 -6.89
C PRO A 40 -7.90 -14.30 -6.24
N ALA A 41 -7.29 -13.90 -5.12
CA ALA A 41 -7.57 -12.59 -4.51
C ALA A 41 -7.14 -11.44 -5.43
N LEU A 42 -5.93 -11.50 -6.00
CA LEU A 42 -5.44 -10.48 -6.93
C LEU A 42 -6.28 -10.43 -8.22
N SER A 43 -6.72 -11.58 -8.73
CA SER A 43 -7.59 -11.65 -9.90
C SER A 43 -8.96 -11.01 -9.63
N ALA A 44 -9.55 -11.24 -8.45
CA ALA A 44 -10.81 -10.61 -8.05
C ALA A 44 -10.68 -9.09 -7.91
N GLN A 45 -9.56 -8.63 -7.34
CA GLN A 45 -9.24 -7.20 -7.26
C GLN A 45 -9.08 -6.56 -8.64
N LEU A 46 -8.39 -7.22 -9.56
CA LEU A 46 -8.22 -6.77 -10.94
C LEU A 46 -9.57 -6.69 -11.68
N ALA A 47 -10.44 -7.71 -11.53
CA ALA A 47 -11.77 -7.70 -12.14
C ALA A 47 -12.58 -6.47 -11.69
N ARG A 48 -12.58 -6.19 -10.38
CA ARG A 48 -13.25 -5.01 -9.82
C ARG A 48 -12.65 -3.69 -10.32
N LEU A 49 -11.32 -3.59 -10.41
CA LEU A 49 -10.65 -2.41 -10.98
C LEU A 49 -11.06 -2.16 -12.43
N ARG A 50 -11.19 -3.23 -13.22
CA ARG A 50 -11.62 -3.16 -14.63
C ARG A 50 -13.05 -2.63 -14.75
N GLU A 51 -13.94 -3.06 -13.86
CA GLU A 51 -15.32 -2.55 -13.80
C GLU A 51 -15.37 -1.08 -13.39
N LEU A 52 -14.58 -0.68 -12.40
CA LEU A 52 -14.54 0.71 -11.90
C LEU A 52 -13.98 1.70 -12.92
N ILE A 53 -12.90 1.32 -13.61
CA ILE A 53 -12.21 2.20 -14.57
C ILE A 53 -12.84 2.09 -15.97
N GLY A 54 -13.56 1.00 -16.24
CA GLY A 54 -14.08 0.67 -17.57
C GLY A 54 -12.97 0.41 -18.58
N ASP A 55 -11.84 -0.13 -18.14
CA ASP A 55 -10.68 -0.46 -18.98
C ASP A 55 -10.10 -1.81 -18.55
N PRO A 56 -9.64 -2.66 -19.49
CA PRO A 56 -9.02 -3.93 -19.13
C PRO A 56 -7.70 -3.78 -18.35
N LEU A 57 -7.05 -2.61 -18.39
CA LEU A 57 -5.79 -2.19 -17.75
C LEU A 57 -4.55 -3.01 -18.12
N LEU A 58 -4.68 -4.32 -18.12
CA LEU A 58 -3.66 -5.30 -18.42
C LEU A 58 -4.26 -6.34 -19.36
N LEU A 59 -3.62 -6.46 -20.53
CA LEU A 59 -3.95 -7.45 -21.55
C LEU A 59 -2.94 -8.60 -21.50
N PRO A 60 -3.36 -9.85 -21.76
CA PRO A 60 -2.42 -10.96 -21.85
C PRO A 60 -1.42 -10.71 -23.00
N ALA A 61 -0.13 -10.97 -22.73
CA ALA A 61 0.90 -10.81 -23.75
C ALA A 61 0.70 -11.83 -24.89
N LYS A 62 0.97 -11.42 -26.14
CA LYS A 62 0.78 -12.26 -27.34
C LYS A 62 1.60 -13.56 -27.31
N ASN A 63 2.66 -13.60 -26.52
CA ASN A 63 3.53 -14.75 -26.32
C ASN A 63 3.07 -15.68 -25.16
N GLY A 64 1.92 -15.40 -24.55
CA GLY A 64 1.37 -16.17 -23.44
C GLY A 64 2.13 -16.05 -22.11
N ARG A 65 3.18 -15.21 -22.04
CA ARG A 65 3.99 -15.02 -20.84
C ARG A 65 3.90 -13.58 -20.36
N GLY A 66 3.11 -13.38 -19.32
CA GLY A 66 2.95 -12.08 -18.66
C GLY A 66 1.79 -11.26 -19.20
N MET A 67 1.77 -9.99 -18.79
CA MET A 67 0.72 -9.03 -19.10
C MET A 67 1.35 -7.78 -19.74
N VAL A 68 0.59 -7.12 -20.60
CA VAL A 68 0.95 -5.84 -21.21
C VAL A 68 -0.03 -4.78 -20.72
N PRO A 69 0.45 -3.70 -20.08
CA PRO A 69 -0.43 -2.62 -19.65
C PRO A 69 -1.01 -1.89 -20.86
N THR A 70 -2.26 -1.46 -20.75
CA THR A 70 -2.90 -0.61 -21.76
C THR A 70 -2.32 0.80 -21.71
N ALA A 71 -2.50 1.57 -22.80
CA ALA A 71 -2.10 2.98 -22.82
C ALA A 71 -2.75 3.78 -21.68
N ARG A 72 -3.99 3.46 -21.33
CA ARG A 72 -4.72 4.08 -20.22
C ARG A 72 -4.11 3.71 -18.87
N ALA A 73 -3.71 2.46 -18.68
CA ALA A 73 -3.07 2.02 -17.44
C ALA A 73 -1.69 2.67 -17.25
N LEU A 74 -0.90 2.80 -18.33
CA LEU A 74 0.37 3.53 -18.31
C LEU A 74 0.18 5.01 -17.97
N ALA A 75 -0.82 5.66 -18.58
CA ALA A 75 -1.14 7.06 -18.27
C ALA A 75 -1.61 7.24 -16.80
N LEU A 76 -2.28 6.24 -16.23
CA LEU A 76 -2.75 6.25 -14.85
C LEU A 76 -1.63 6.02 -13.83
N GLN A 77 -0.56 5.30 -14.20
CA GLN A 77 0.50 4.87 -13.29
C GLN A 77 1.19 6.04 -12.57
N GLY A 78 1.52 7.12 -13.30
CA GLY A 78 2.15 8.31 -12.73
C GLY A 78 1.29 8.99 -11.65
N PRO A 79 0.06 9.43 -12.00
CA PRO A 79 -0.89 9.99 -11.04
C PRO A 79 -1.19 9.06 -9.85
N LEU A 80 -1.36 7.76 -10.12
CA LEU A 80 -1.62 6.75 -9.09
C LEU A 80 -0.50 6.69 -8.05
N ARG A 81 0.76 6.66 -8.49
CA ARG A 81 1.91 6.68 -7.59
C ARG A 81 1.99 7.96 -6.78
N GLY A 82 1.69 9.11 -7.38
CA GLY A 82 1.62 10.39 -6.67
C GLY A 82 0.61 10.34 -5.51
N ALA A 83 -0.62 9.94 -5.82
CA ALA A 83 -1.70 9.83 -4.84
C ALA A 83 -1.38 8.82 -3.72
N LEU A 84 -0.83 7.65 -4.05
CA LEU A 84 -0.44 6.65 -3.05
C LEU A 84 0.66 7.17 -2.10
N ARG A 85 1.62 7.95 -2.61
CA ARG A 85 2.67 8.58 -1.77
C ARG A 85 2.09 9.62 -0.83
N GLU A 86 1.17 10.46 -1.31
CA GLU A 86 0.49 11.45 -0.46
C GLU A 86 -0.34 10.77 0.64
N LEU A 87 -1.05 9.70 0.32
CA LEU A 87 -1.82 8.91 1.28
C LEU A 87 -0.91 8.23 2.32
N GLN A 88 0.24 7.70 1.91
CA GLN A 88 1.25 7.18 2.83
C GLN A 88 1.80 8.27 3.76
N ALA A 89 2.10 9.45 3.22
CA ALA A 89 2.55 10.59 4.02
C ALA A 89 1.49 11.02 5.04
N ALA A 90 0.21 11.07 4.65
CA ALA A 90 -0.90 11.38 5.54
C ALA A 90 -1.04 10.36 6.69
N ARG A 91 -0.83 9.07 6.42
CA ARG A 91 -0.81 8.03 7.46
C ARG A 91 0.35 8.19 8.45
N CYS A 92 1.49 8.72 8.02
CA CYS A 92 2.62 8.97 8.92
C CYS A 92 2.34 10.10 9.92
N VAL A 93 1.47 11.06 9.59
CA VAL A 93 1.06 12.14 10.51
C VAL A 93 0.35 11.59 11.75
N THR A 94 -0.31 10.44 11.64
CA THR A 94 -1.12 9.85 12.72
C THR A 94 -0.34 8.96 13.69
N ALA A 95 0.99 8.78 13.52
CA ALA A 95 1.77 8.09 14.55
C ALA A 95 1.87 8.99 15.79
N PRO A 96 1.30 8.61 16.95
CA PRO A 96 1.49 9.40 18.16
C PRO A 96 2.99 9.41 18.44
N ARG A 97 3.60 10.59 18.29
CA ARG A 97 4.98 10.86 18.69
C ARG A 97 5.12 10.33 20.11
N SER A 98 5.80 9.20 20.26
CA SER A 98 6.04 8.57 21.54
C SER A 98 6.75 9.61 22.40
N ILE A 99 6.02 10.19 23.35
CA ILE A 99 6.55 11.14 24.31
C ILE A 99 7.65 10.37 25.06
N PRO A 100 8.93 10.78 24.98
CA PRO A 100 9.97 10.11 25.75
C PRO A 100 9.60 10.25 27.23
N ARG A 101 9.27 9.12 27.89
CA ARG A 101 9.05 9.12 29.34
C ARG A 101 10.34 9.60 29.99
N PRO A 102 10.31 10.65 30.85
CA PRO A 102 11.49 11.00 31.62
C PRO A 102 11.82 9.81 32.52
N THR A 103 12.96 9.18 32.25
CA THR A 103 13.57 8.19 33.13
C THR A 103 13.95 8.91 34.41
N ASN A 104 13.19 8.64 35.47
CA ASN A 104 13.56 9.01 36.83
C ASN A 104 14.91 8.32 37.14
N ALA A 105 15.99 9.09 37.07
CA ALA A 105 17.28 8.74 37.62
C ALA A 105 17.28 9.14 39.11
N ARG A 106 16.71 8.29 39.96
CA ARG A 106 16.90 8.41 41.41
C ARG A 106 18.32 7.95 41.74
N SER A 107 19.24 8.90 41.63
CA SER A 107 20.50 8.86 42.38
C SER A 107 20.23 9.11 43.86
N ARG A 108 21.16 8.62 44.70
CA ARG A 108 21.29 8.77 46.17
C ARG A 108 20.57 7.66 46.95
N SER A 109 21.25 6.84 47.77
CA SER A 109 22.40 7.15 48.61
C SER A 109 23.23 5.91 48.91
N SER A 110 24.47 5.89 48.44
CA SER A 110 25.55 5.16 49.08
C SER A 110 26.03 5.97 50.29
N ARG A 111 25.91 5.41 51.50
CA ARG A 111 26.79 5.73 52.62
C ARG A 111 27.22 4.41 53.24
N ALA A 112 28.42 3.98 52.87
CA ALA A 112 29.22 3.06 53.65
C ALA A 112 30.22 3.87 54.49
N THR A 113 30.60 3.29 55.62
CA THR A 113 31.83 3.57 56.40
C THR A 113 31.69 4.76 57.37
N THR A 114 31.98 4.64 58.68
CA THR A 114 33.20 4.03 59.26
C THR A 114 32.95 3.41 60.64
N ALA A 115 33.72 2.36 60.90
CA ALA A 115 33.95 1.70 62.19
C ALA A 115 34.87 2.52 63.13
N SER A 116 34.98 2.02 64.37
CA SER A 116 35.87 2.40 65.49
C SER A 116 35.35 3.45 66.45
#